data_AF-A0A1I2TK22-F1
#
_entry.id   AF-A0A1I2TK22-F1
#
_cell.length_a   1.000
_cell.length_b   1.000
_cell.length_c   1.000
_cell.angle_alpha   90.00
_cell.angle_beta   90.00
_cell.angle_gamma   90.00
#
_symmetry.space_group_name_H-M   'P 1'
#
loop_
_entity.id
_entity.type
_entity.pdbx_description
1 polymer ?
#
loop_
_entity_poly.entity_id
_entity_poly.type
_entity_poly.pdbx_seq_one_letter_code
_entity_poly.pdbx_strand_id
1 'polypeptide(L)'
;MLSPEKEKIKKLKKKLKIQEKKNAEIRDQMATQRTVFANERTLMAYLRTAMTVSAGGFVAIKLSDDVYLDVIGIMLIPVGIILAVYSFSRYRHKQKVIEGHHQDYRPTSHEHERAHHSRYNEEGQHGLP
;
A
#
# COMPACT_ATOMS: atom_id res chain seq x y z
N MET A 1 1.98 -48.43 24.74
CA MET A 1 0.85 -47.66 24.20
C MET A 1 1.05 -46.19 24.56
N LEU A 2 1.64 -45.39 23.67
CA LEU A 2 1.82 -43.95 23.89
C LEU A 2 0.66 -43.21 23.22
N SER A 3 -0.01 -42.42 24.07
CA SER A 3 -1.36 -41.89 23.97
C SER A 3 -1.71 -41.15 22.65
N PRO A 4 -2.96 -41.32 22.12
CA PRO A 4 -3.52 -40.54 21.00
C PRO A 4 -3.48 -39.02 21.20
N GLU A 5 -3.25 -38.57 22.43
CA GLU A 5 -3.01 -37.18 22.80
C GLU A 5 -1.72 -36.61 22.19
N LYS A 6 -0.63 -37.40 22.12
CA LYS A 6 0.65 -36.93 21.55
C LYS A 6 0.54 -36.67 20.04
N GLU A 7 -0.25 -37.48 19.33
CA GLU A 7 -0.55 -37.29 17.90
C GLU A 7 -1.41 -36.04 17.66
N LYS A 8 -2.41 -35.78 18.51
CA LYS A 8 -3.21 -34.55 18.45
C LYS A 8 -2.35 -33.30 18.66
N ILE A 9 -1.49 -33.30 19.68
CA ILE A 9 -0.57 -32.18 19.98
C ILE A 9 0.38 -31.93 18.80
N LYS A 10 0.91 -32.99 18.18
CA LYS A 10 1.80 -32.89 17.01
C LYS A 10 1.10 -32.28 15.80
N LYS A 11 -0.13 -32.69 15.52
CA LYS A 11 -0.97 -32.09 14.45
C LYS A 11 -1.30 -30.62 14.75
N LEU A 12 -1.59 -30.29 16.02
CA LEU A 12 -1.91 -28.93 16.44
C LEU A 12 -0.71 -27.99 16.28
N LYS A 13 0.49 -28.40 16.73
CA LYS A 13 1.73 -27.64 16.51
C LYS A 13 2.02 -27.41 15.02
N LYS A 14 1.78 -28.43 14.19
CA LYS A 14 1.97 -28.30 12.73
C LYS A 14 1.02 -27.28 12.12
N LYS A 15 -0.26 -27.28 12.52
CA LYS A 15 -1.25 -26.28 12.09
C LYS A 15 -0.92 -24.87 12.59
N LEU A 16 -0.50 -24.73 13.85
CA LEU A 16 -0.11 -23.45 14.44
C LEU A 16 1.06 -22.82 13.68
N LYS A 17 2.10 -23.60 13.37
CA LYS A 17 3.28 -23.13 12.62
C LYS A 17 2.94 -22.66 11.21
N ILE A 18 1.96 -23.31 10.56
CA ILE A 18 1.45 -22.88 9.24
C ILE A 18 0.68 -21.57 9.36
N GLN A 19 -0.13 -21.43 10.41
CA GLN A 19 -0.92 -20.22 10.69
C GLN A 19 -0.03 -19.02 11.03
N GLU A 20 1.00 -19.21 11.86
CA GLU A 20 1.97 -18.16 12.20
C GLU A 20 2.72 -17.66 10.95
N LYS A 21 3.14 -18.57 10.07
CA LYS A 21 3.77 -18.20 8.79
C LYS A 21 2.84 -17.38 7.90
N LYS A 22 1.58 -17.80 7.75
CA LYS A 22 0.57 -17.06 6.96
C LYS A 22 0.28 -15.67 7.52
N ASN A 23 0.16 -15.55 8.85
CA ASN A 23 -0.06 -14.27 9.50
C ASN A 23 1.14 -13.31 9.33
N ALA A 24 2.37 -13.85 9.36
CA ALA A 24 3.56 -13.07 9.08
C ALA A 24 3.56 -12.55 7.63
N GLU A 25 3.20 -13.40 6.67
CA GLU A 25 3.12 -13.05 5.25
C GLU A 25 2.06 -11.97 4.96
N ILE A 26 0.85 -12.10 5.51
CA ILE A 26 -0.22 -11.10 5.33
C ILE A 26 0.18 -9.75 5.95
N ARG A 27 0.82 -9.77 7.13
CA ARG A 27 1.35 -8.53 7.75
C ARG A 27 2.40 -7.87 6.87
N ASP A 28 3.27 -8.65 6.25
CA ASP A 28 4.33 -8.15 5.38
C ASP A 28 3.77 -7.56 4.08
N GLN A 29 2.75 -8.20 3.51
CA GLN A 29 2.01 -7.66 2.36
C GLN A 29 1.27 -6.36 2.70
N MET A 30 0.58 -6.30 3.85
CA MET A 30 -0.09 -5.08 4.30
C MET A 30 0.91 -3.95 4.58
N ALA A 31 2.08 -4.26 5.12
CA ALA A 31 3.15 -3.29 5.32
C ALA A 31 3.66 -2.76 3.96
N THR A 32 3.92 -3.65 3.01
CA THR A 32 4.37 -3.29 1.66
C THR A 32 3.34 -2.44 0.93
N GLN A 33 2.07 -2.82 0.94
CA GLN A 33 0.99 -2.04 0.31
C GLN A 33 0.88 -0.62 0.90
N ARG A 34 1.02 -0.48 2.23
CA ARG A 34 1.02 0.84 2.89
C ARG A 34 2.20 1.71 2.44
N THR A 35 3.38 1.12 2.22
CA THR A 35 4.54 1.88 1.71
C THR A 35 4.35 2.32 0.26
N VAL A 36 3.76 1.48 -0.59
CA VAL A 36 3.46 1.80 -1.99
C VAL A 36 2.40 2.90 -2.07
N PHE A 37 1.30 2.77 -1.32
CA PHE A 37 0.22 3.76 -1.29
C PHE A 37 0.68 5.13 -0.76
N ALA A 38 1.58 5.15 0.24
CA ALA A 38 2.21 6.38 0.71
C ALA A 38 3.09 7.04 -0.37
N ASN A 39 3.88 6.24 -1.10
CA ASN A 39 4.72 6.74 -2.21
C ASN A 39 3.86 7.34 -3.33
N GLU A 40 2.75 6.70 -3.67
CA GLU A 40 1.82 7.18 -4.70
C GLU A 40 1.13 8.48 -4.28
N ARG A 41 0.75 8.62 -3.00
CA ARG A 41 0.23 9.88 -2.46
C ARG A 41 1.23 11.02 -2.59
N THR A 42 2.50 10.80 -2.24
CA THR A 42 3.53 11.85 -2.38
C THR A 42 3.73 12.25 -3.84
N LEU A 43 3.67 11.29 -4.75
CA LEU A 43 3.77 11.55 -6.18
C LEU A 43 2.60 12.40 -6.71
N MET A 44 1.37 12.10 -6.28
CA MET A 44 0.20 12.93 -6.65
C MET A 44 0.30 14.35 -6.08
N ALA A 45 0.95 14.53 -4.94
CA ALA A 45 1.25 15.86 -4.39
C ALA A 45 2.30 16.62 -5.24
N TYR A 46 3.33 15.94 -5.74
CA TYR A 46 4.28 16.53 -6.70
C TYR A 46 3.60 16.89 -8.02
N LEU A 47 2.70 16.04 -8.53
CA LEU A 47 1.95 16.35 -9.74
C LEU A 47 1.02 17.55 -9.55
N ARG A 48 0.34 17.63 -8.41
CA ARG A 48 -0.51 18.77 -8.04
C ARG A 48 0.29 20.06 -8.01
N THR A 49 1.43 20.08 -7.34
CA THR A 49 2.29 21.27 -7.25
C THR A 49 2.80 21.69 -8.63
N ALA A 50 3.20 20.74 -9.48
CA ALA A 50 3.58 21.05 -10.87
C ALA A 50 2.42 21.69 -11.65
N MET A 51 1.19 21.17 -11.54
CA MET A 51 0.01 21.76 -12.18
C MET A 51 -0.31 23.15 -11.64
N THR A 52 -0.24 23.36 -10.32
CA THR A 52 -0.49 24.68 -9.70
C THR A 52 0.54 25.71 -10.14
N VAL A 53 1.83 25.36 -10.20
CA VAL A 53 2.89 26.25 -10.68
C VAL A 53 2.68 26.59 -12.17
N SER A 54 2.35 25.58 -12.99
CA SER A 54 2.08 25.77 -14.42
C SER A 54 0.88 26.68 -14.66
N ALA A 55 -0.22 26.44 -13.93
CA ALA A 55 -1.43 27.26 -14.01
C ALA A 55 -1.19 28.69 -13.51
N GLY A 56 -0.43 28.85 -12.42
CA GLY A 56 -0.02 30.16 -11.91
C GLY A 56 0.83 30.94 -12.91
N GLY A 57 1.74 30.28 -13.62
CA GLY A 57 2.52 30.87 -14.70
C GLY A 57 1.66 31.31 -15.87
N PHE A 58 0.71 30.47 -16.28
CA PHE A 58 -0.25 30.81 -17.32
C PHE A 58 -1.13 32.02 -16.94
N VAL A 59 -1.62 32.05 -15.70
CA VAL A 59 -2.41 33.18 -15.17
C VAL A 59 -1.56 34.45 -15.11
N ALA A 60 -0.29 34.35 -14.71
CA ALA A 60 0.63 35.48 -14.68
C ALA A 60 0.80 36.09 -16.07
N ILE A 61 1.02 35.29 -17.13
CA ILE A 61 1.08 35.82 -18.52
C ILE A 61 -0.26 36.46 -18.90
N LYS A 62 -1.38 35.78 -18.66
CA LYS A 62 -2.68 36.20 -19.19
C LYS A 62 -3.27 37.44 -18.50
N LEU A 63 -2.92 37.68 -17.24
CA LEU A 63 -3.50 38.73 -16.40
C LEU A 63 -2.57 39.95 -16.23
N SER A 64 -1.35 39.90 -16.78
CA SER A 64 -0.38 40.98 -16.58
C SER A 64 -0.36 41.96 -17.73
N ASP A 65 -0.43 43.25 -17.39
CA ASP A 65 -0.15 44.37 -18.31
C ASP A 65 1.34 44.80 -18.27
N ASP A 66 2.13 44.23 -17.34
CA ASP A 66 3.53 44.58 -17.10
C ASP A 66 4.49 43.52 -17.65
N VAL A 67 5.52 43.98 -18.37
CA VAL A 67 6.51 43.14 -19.08
C VAL A 67 7.27 42.22 -18.11
N TYR A 68 7.48 42.65 -16.87
CA TYR A 68 8.18 41.83 -15.87
C TYR A 68 7.43 40.53 -15.53
N LEU A 69 6.11 40.58 -15.41
CA LEU A 69 5.30 39.41 -15.07
C LEU A 69 5.15 38.45 -16.26
N ASP A 70 5.16 38.99 -17.48
CA ASP A 70 5.13 38.20 -18.71
C ASP A 70 6.42 37.35 -18.87
N VAL A 71 7.59 37.97 -18.63
CA VAL A 71 8.89 37.28 -18.63
C VAL A 71 8.95 36.19 -17.54
N ILE A 72 8.45 36.49 -16.34
CA ILE A 72 8.37 35.50 -15.24
C ILE A 72 7.47 34.33 -15.63
N GLY A 73 6.30 34.61 -16.21
CA GLY A 73 5.37 33.59 -16.68
C GLY A 73 5.96 32.69 -17.77
N ILE A 74 6.65 33.28 -18.75
CA ILE A 74 7.37 32.55 -19.81
C ILE A 74 8.44 31.62 -19.23
N MET A 75 9.15 32.03 -18.19
CA MET A 75 10.11 31.16 -17.48
C MET A 75 9.41 30.07 -16.66
N LEU A 76 8.23 30.35 -16.10
CA LEU A 76 7.50 29.43 -15.23
C LEU A 76 6.84 28.27 -15.98
N ILE A 77 6.37 28.50 -17.21
CA ILE A 77 5.75 27.47 -18.06
C ILE A 77 6.69 26.28 -18.34
N PRO A 78 7.93 26.46 -18.88
CA PRO A 78 8.82 25.35 -19.17
C PRO A 78 9.25 24.64 -17.87
N VAL A 79 9.41 25.37 -16.77
CA VAL A 79 9.68 24.77 -15.44
C VAL A 79 8.52 23.88 -15.01
N GLY A 80 7.28 24.35 -15.14
CA GLY A 80 6.07 23.58 -14.86
C GLY A 80 5.96 22.32 -15.72
N ILE A 81 6.25 22.43 -17.03
CA ILE A 81 6.28 21.29 -17.96
C ILE A 81 7.36 20.29 -17.58
N ILE A 82 8.59 20.73 -17.27
CA ILE A 82 9.69 19.86 -16.85
C ILE A 82 9.31 19.11 -15.55
N LEU A 83 8.73 19.80 -14.57
CA LEU A 83 8.26 19.19 -13.33
C LEU A 83 7.12 18.18 -13.57
N ALA A 84 6.20 18.48 -14.48
CA ALA A 84 5.12 17.58 -14.86
C ALA A 84 5.65 16.31 -15.55
N VAL A 85 6.58 16.45 -16.50
CA VAL A 85 7.21 15.33 -17.21
C VAL A 85 8.06 14.49 -16.26
N TYR A 86 8.86 15.10 -15.39
CA TYR A 86 9.65 14.42 -14.38
C TYR A 86 8.75 13.60 -13.43
N SER A 87 7.66 14.21 -12.95
CA SER A 87 6.69 13.56 -12.08
C SER A 87 6.01 12.38 -12.78
N PHE A 88 5.59 12.55 -14.04
CA PHE A 88 4.95 11.50 -14.82
C PHE A 88 5.89 10.33 -15.16
N SER A 89 7.14 10.62 -15.52
CA SER A 89 8.16 9.60 -15.83
C SER A 89 8.48 8.74 -14.60
N ARG A 90 8.59 9.36 -13.42
CA ARG A 90 8.83 8.66 -12.14
C ARG A 90 7.68 7.72 -11.76
N TYR A 91 6.44 8.06 -12.10
CA TYR A 91 5.26 7.22 -11.89
C TYR A 91 5.39 5.86 -12.59
N ARG A 92 5.73 5.90 -13.89
CA ARG A 92 5.75 4.68 -14.71
C ARG A 92 6.93 3.77 -14.37
N HIS A 93 8.07 4.33 -13.95
CA HIS A 93 9.22 3.54 -13.51
C HIS A 93 8.94 2.76 -12.21
N LYS A 94 8.11 3.30 -11.31
CA LYS A 94 7.79 2.63 -10.04
C LYS A 94 6.71 1.56 -10.20
N GLN A 95 5.75 1.72 -11.12
CA GLN A 95 4.73 0.70 -11.39
C GLN A 95 5.33 -0.59 -11.99
N LYS A 96 6.28 -0.48 -12.93
CA LYS A 96 6.90 -1.64 -13.59
C LYS A 96 7.71 -2.56 -12.67
N VAL A 97 8.20 -2.04 -11.54
CA VAL A 97 8.99 -2.83 -10.58
C VAL A 97 8.11 -3.73 -9.70
N ILE A 98 6.82 -3.42 -9.56
CA ILE A 98 5.91 -4.12 -8.64
C ILE A 98 5.10 -5.20 -9.37
N GLU A 99 4.92 -5.07 -10.68
CA GLU A 99 4.16 -6.01 -11.51
C GLU A 99 4.82 -7.39 -11.67
N GLY A 100 6.12 -7.51 -11.34
CA GLY A 100 6.88 -8.75 -11.46
C GLY A 100 6.74 -9.77 -10.32
N HIS A 101 6.02 -9.47 -9.22
CA HIS A 101 5.96 -10.35 -8.03
C HIS A 101 4.54 -10.72 -7.56
N HIS A 102 3.50 -10.45 -8.36
CA HIS A 102 2.12 -10.83 -8.05
C HIS A 102 1.64 -12.05 -8.85
N GLN A 103 2.39 -13.16 -8.78
CA GLN A 103 1.85 -14.46 -9.13
C GLN A 103 1.86 -15.36 -7.89
N ASP A 104 0.65 -15.72 -7.46
CA ASP A 104 0.29 -16.72 -6.44
C ASP A 104 -0.12 -16.18 -5.06
N TYR A 105 -1.27 -15.50 -5.00
CA TYR A 105 -1.98 -15.25 -3.74
C TYR A 105 -3.43 -15.71 -3.84
N ARG A 106 -3.76 -16.83 -3.19
CA ARG A 106 -5.14 -17.33 -3.02
C ARG A 106 -5.65 -16.98 -1.61
N PRO A 107 -6.73 -16.21 -1.49
CA PRO A 107 -7.26 -15.81 -0.18
C PRO A 107 -7.96 -17.00 0.49
N THR A 108 -7.40 -17.54 1.58
CA THR A 108 -8.13 -18.48 2.45
C THR A 108 -8.83 -17.69 3.56
N SER A 109 -9.91 -16.99 3.19
CA SER A 109 -10.65 -16.11 4.11
C SER A 109 -11.82 -16.79 4.85
N HIS A 110 -12.20 -18.04 4.53
CA HIS A 110 -13.42 -18.63 5.11
C HIS A 110 -13.22 -19.61 6.27
N GLU A 111 -12.01 -20.10 6.52
CA GLU A 111 -11.76 -21.06 7.62
C GLU A 111 -11.29 -20.39 8.93
N HIS A 112 -10.72 -19.20 8.87
CA HIS A 112 -10.10 -18.57 10.06
C HIS A 112 -11.14 -18.05 11.07
N GLU A 113 -12.31 -17.60 10.60
CA GLU A 113 -13.41 -17.13 11.46
C GLU A 113 -14.02 -18.28 12.28
N ARG A 114 -14.19 -19.47 11.66
CA ARG A 114 -14.76 -20.65 12.34
C ARG A 114 -13.85 -21.19 13.44
N ALA A 115 -12.53 -21.10 13.27
CA ALA A 115 -11.56 -21.58 14.26
C ALA A 115 -11.46 -20.67 15.50
N HIS A 116 -11.76 -19.37 15.36
CA HIS A 116 -11.80 -18.45 16.51
C HIS A 116 -13.08 -18.61 17.33
N HIS A 117 -14.21 -18.91 16.69
CA HIS A 117 -15.47 -19.11 17.39
C HIS A 117 -15.52 -20.42 18.20
N SER A 118 -14.85 -21.48 17.76
CA SER A 118 -14.85 -22.76 18.49
C SER A 118 -14.03 -22.71 19.79
N ARG A 119 -12.95 -21.91 19.84
CA ARG A 119 -12.12 -21.76 21.05
C ARG A 119 -12.83 -21.03 22.20
N TYR A 120 -13.68 -20.07 21.89
CA TYR A 120 -14.44 -19.36 22.92
C TYR A 120 -15.53 -20.25 23.55
N ASN A 121 -16.07 -21.19 22.77
CA ASN A 121 -17.13 -22.10 23.22
C ASN A 121 -16.58 -23.26 24.08
N GLU A 122 -15.32 -23.67 23.89
CA GLU A 122 -14.68 -24.72 24.69
C GLU A 122 -14.12 -24.19 26.03
N GLU A 123 -13.61 -22.96 26.06
CA GLU A 123 -13.06 -22.35 27.29
C GLU A 123 -14.17 -21.86 28.25
N GLY A 124 -15.37 -21.59 27.75
CA GLY A 124 -16.52 -21.14 28.57
C GLY A 124 -17.29 -22.26 29.31
N GLN A 125 -17.01 -23.55 29.05
CA GLN A 125 -17.70 -24.66 29.73
C GLN A 125 -16.93 -25.28 30.88
N HIS A 126 -15.66 -24.89 31.12
CA HIS A 126 -14.81 -25.56 32.11
C HIS A 126 -14.23 -24.68 33.22
N GLY A 127 -14.79 -23.47 33.43
CA GLY A 127 -14.30 -22.61 34.50
C GLY A 127 -15.22 -21.44 34.83
N LEU A 128 -16.19 -21.69 35.69
CA LEU A 128 -16.64 -20.74 36.72
C LEU A 128 -17.10 -21.58 37.92
N PRO A 129 -16.44 -21.49 39.09
CA PRO A 129 -16.98 -21.97 40.36
C PRO A 129 -18.20 -21.14 40.80
#